data_AF-A0A4V6JND9-F1
#
_entry.id   AF-A0A4V6JND9-F1
#
_cell.length_a   1.000
_cell.length_b   1.000
_cell.length_c   1.000
_cell.angle_alpha   90.00
_cell.angle_beta   90.00
_cell.angle_gamma   90.00
#
_symmetry.space_group_name_H-M   'P 1'
#
loop_
_entity.id
_entity.type
_entity.pdbx_description
1 polymer ?
#
loop_
_entity_poly.entity_id
_entity_poly.type
_entity_poly.pdbx_seq_one_letter_code
_entity_poly.pdbx_strand_id
1 'polypeptide(L)'
;MMDRLSNPAKLRAFALSEQLKTIMAPLFQKHMDDIISGEFSSGMMADWANDDKNLLTWREETGKTAFETAAQFDGKISEQEYFDKGVLMIAMVKAGVELAFETMVDSGIIEESAYYESLHELPLIANTIARKRLYEMNVVISDTAEYGNYLFSYACVPLLKEFMTTLQTGDLGKAIY
;
A
#
# COMPACT_ATOMS: atom_id res chain seq x y z
N MET A 1 -4.50 -9.48 -13.02
CA MET A 1 -5.43 -8.69 -12.18
C MET A 1 -6.40 -7.86 -13.02
N MET A 2 -5.90 -6.92 -13.85
CA MET A 2 -6.74 -6.01 -14.67
C MET A 2 -7.76 -6.70 -15.58
N ASP A 3 -7.44 -7.88 -16.12
CA ASP A 3 -8.35 -8.63 -17.01
C ASP A 3 -9.57 -9.25 -16.32
N ARG A 4 -9.65 -9.16 -15.00
CA ARG A 4 -10.84 -9.53 -14.23
C ARG A 4 -11.91 -8.45 -14.20
N LEU A 5 -11.58 -7.23 -14.66
CA LEU A 5 -12.49 -6.10 -14.74
C LEU A 5 -13.22 -6.06 -16.09
N SER A 6 -14.43 -5.47 -16.10
CA SER A 6 -15.09 -5.06 -17.33
C SER A 6 -14.22 -4.05 -18.10
N ASN A 7 -14.41 -3.92 -19.43
CA ASN A 7 -13.61 -2.98 -20.22
C ASN A 7 -13.71 -1.52 -19.72
N PRO A 8 -14.90 -0.97 -19.38
CA PRO A 8 -14.99 0.36 -18.79
C PRO A 8 -14.26 0.47 -17.46
N ALA A 9 -14.40 -0.53 -16.57
CA ALA A 9 -13.72 -0.54 -15.28
C ALA A 9 -12.19 -0.64 -15.43
N LYS A 10 -11.71 -1.41 -16.39
CA LYS A 10 -10.28 -1.56 -16.71
C LYS A 10 -9.67 -0.24 -17.16
N LEU A 11 -10.34 0.48 -18.06
CA LEU A 11 -9.90 1.82 -18.50
C LEU A 11 -9.86 2.80 -17.34
N ARG A 12 -10.86 2.76 -16.44
CA ARG A 12 -10.89 3.62 -15.25
C ARG A 12 -9.79 3.26 -14.26
N ALA A 13 -9.59 1.98 -13.95
CA ALA A 13 -8.51 1.50 -13.09
C ALA A 13 -7.13 1.91 -13.63
N PHE A 14 -6.93 1.83 -14.95
CA PHE A 14 -5.70 2.29 -15.59
C PHE A 14 -5.51 3.81 -15.39
N ALA A 15 -6.52 4.62 -15.70
CA ALA A 15 -6.43 6.07 -15.53
C ALA A 15 -6.16 6.49 -14.08
N LEU A 16 -6.82 5.86 -13.11
CA LEU A 16 -6.56 6.09 -11.68
C LEU A 16 -5.14 5.68 -11.29
N SER A 17 -4.64 4.56 -11.83
CA SER A 17 -3.27 4.11 -11.59
C SER A 17 -2.24 5.14 -12.07
N GLU A 18 -2.38 5.68 -13.28
CA GLU A 18 -1.44 6.69 -13.79
C GLU A 18 -1.46 7.99 -12.97
N GLN A 19 -2.63 8.40 -12.48
CA GLN A 19 -2.77 9.54 -11.56
C GLN A 19 -2.05 9.27 -10.22
N LEU A 20 -2.29 8.10 -9.63
CA LEU A 20 -1.65 7.65 -8.39
C LEU A 20 -0.13 7.59 -8.56
N LYS A 21 0.38 7.07 -9.68
CA LYS A 21 1.82 7.04 -9.97
C LYS A 21 2.40 8.45 -9.97
N THR A 22 1.73 9.38 -10.65
CA THR A 22 2.16 10.78 -10.71
C THR A 22 2.24 11.43 -9.33
N ILE A 23 1.21 11.21 -8.49
CA ILE A 23 1.13 11.81 -7.15
C ILE A 23 2.17 11.20 -6.20
N MET A 24 2.33 9.88 -6.23
CA MET A 24 3.14 9.15 -5.25
C MET A 24 4.62 9.01 -5.66
N ALA A 25 5.00 9.24 -6.92
CA ALA A 25 6.38 9.10 -7.37
C ALA A 25 7.41 9.82 -6.48
N PRO A 26 7.22 11.10 -6.08
CA PRO A 26 8.18 11.77 -5.19
C PRO A 26 8.34 11.09 -3.83
N LEU A 27 7.27 10.48 -3.31
CA LEU A 27 7.31 9.76 -2.04
C LEU A 27 8.08 8.44 -2.18
N PHE A 28 7.83 7.66 -3.24
CA PHE A 28 8.57 6.43 -3.50
C PHE A 28 10.06 6.69 -3.72
N GLN A 29 10.39 7.71 -4.51
CA GLN A 29 11.76 8.15 -4.76
C GLN A 29 12.45 8.55 -3.45
N LYS A 30 11.79 9.38 -2.63
CA LYS A 30 12.32 9.74 -1.31
C LYS A 30 12.63 8.52 -0.44
N HIS A 31 11.72 7.55 -0.38
CA HIS A 31 11.95 6.34 0.41
C HIS A 31 13.17 5.55 -0.11
N MET A 32 13.32 5.40 -1.42
CA MET A 32 14.49 4.73 -2.00
C MET A 32 15.79 5.50 -1.74
N ASP A 33 15.77 6.82 -1.87
CA ASP A 33 16.91 7.70 -1.57
C ASP A 33 17.33 7.60 -0.10
N ASP A 34 16.37 7.60 0.84
CA ASP A 34 16.63 7.44 2.27
C ASP A 34 17.18 6.04 2.58
N ILE A 35 16.76 5.01 1.85
CA ILE A 35 17.29 3.63 1.96
C ILE A 35 18.74 3.59 1.47
N ILE A 36 19.04 4.10 0.27
CA ILE A 36 20.37 4.06 -0.34
C ILE A 36 21.37 4.91 0.46
N SER A 37 20.95 6.08 0.94
CA SER A 37 21.81 6.96 1.74
C SER A 37 22.06 6.44 3.16
N GLY A 38 21.25 5.47 3.63
CA GLY A 38 21.30 4.94 4.99
C GLY A 38 20.50 5.75 6.01
N GLU A 39 19.90 6.87 5.62
CA GLU A 39 19.06 7.72 6.48
C GLU A 39 17.91 6.93 7.10
N PHE A 40 17.24 6.08 6.31
CA PHE A 40 16.17 5.19 6.79
C PHE A 40 16.65 4.32 7.96
N SER A 41 17.76 3.60 7.75
CA SER A 41 18.29 2.68 8.77
C SER A 41 18.81 3.42 9.99
N SER A 42 19.43 4.58 9.81
CA SER A 42 19.92 5.43 10.90
C SER A 42 18.78 5.93 11.78
N GLY A 43 17.70 6.47 11.16
CA GLY A 43 16.52 6.94 11.88
C GLY A 43 15.81 5.83 12.65
N MET A 44 15.65 4.65 12.04
CA MET A 44 15.08 3.48 12.69
C MET A 44 15.92 3.01 13.89
N MET A 45 17.23 2.87 13.71
CA MET A 45 18.12 2.45 14.81
C MET A 45 18.17 3.48 15.95
N ALA A 46 17.97 4.76 15.65
CA ALA A 46 17.81 5.79 16.68
C ALA A 46 16.50 5.61 17.47
N ASP A 47 15.43 5.15 16.83
CA ASP A 47 14.18 4.79 17.53
C ASP A 47 14.37 3.55 18.41
N TRP A 48 15.08 2.54 17.92
CA TRP A 48 15.43 1.35 18.72
C TRP A 48 16.24 1.70 19.97
N ALA A 49 17.22 2.61 19.83
CA ALA A 49 18.00 3.11 20.96
C ALA A 49 17.16 3.96 21.95
N ASN A 50 15.93 4.32 21.56
CA ASN A 50 14.97 5.10 22.35
C ASN A 50 13.73 4.24 22.68
N ASP A 51 13.94 2.95 22.94
CA ASP A 51 12.93 1.98 23.38
C ASP A 51 11.71 1.88 22.42
N ASP A 52 11.98 1.91 21.12
CA ASP A 52 10.99 1.74 20.04
C ASP A 52 9.82 2.75 20.12
N LYS A 53 10.08 3.95 20.64
CA LYS A 53 9.03 4.90 20.99
C LYS A 53 8.11 5.23 19.81
N ASN A 54 8.67 5.51 18.63
CA ASN A 54 7.86 5.86 17.47
C ASN A 54 7.12 4.64 16.93
N LEU A 55 7.81 3.51 16.80
CA LEU A 55 7.22 2.24 16.36
C LEU A 55 6.00 1.86 17.22
N LEU A 56 6.15 1.89 18.55
CA LEU A 56 5.08 1.55 19.48
C LEU A 56 3.92 2.55 19.43
N THR A 57 4.23 3.84 19.26
CA THR A 57 3.21 4.89 19.14
C THR A 57 2.36 4.68 17.88
N TRP A 58 3.00 4.50 16.72
CA TRP A 58 2.28 4.27 15.45
C TRP A 58 1.52 2.94 15.45
N ARG A 59 2.06 1.90 16.08
CA ARG A 59 1.36 0.62 16.28
C ARG A 59 0.08 0.81 17.10
N GLU A 60 0.16 1.56 18.20
CA GLU A 60 -0.99 1.86 19.04
C GLU A 60 -2.05 2.69 18.29
N GLU A 61 -1.64 3.74 17.58
CA GLU A 61 -2.52 4.58 16.77
C GLU A 61 -3.20 3.78 15.65
N THR A 62 -2.45 2.92 14.96
CA THR A 62 -2.98 2.02 13.92
C THR A 62 -4.05 1.10 14.48
N GLY A 63 -3.80 0.50 15.64
CA GLY A 63 -4.76 -0.38 16.33
C GLY A 63 -6.05 0.32 16.77
N LYS A 64 -6.07 1.65 16.83
CA LYS A 64 -7.25 2.47 17.15
C LYS A 64 -7.99 3.00 15.92
N THR A 65 -7.49 2.74 14.71
CA THR A 65 -8.14 3.22 13.48
C THR A 65 -9.54 2.61 13.31
N ALA A 66 -10.39 3.32 12.57
CA ALA A 66 -11.74 2.86 12.28
C ALA A 66 -11.75 1.52 11.51
N PHE A 67 -10.77 1.29 10.62
CA PHE A 67 -10.65 0.03 9.90
C PHE A 67 -10.28 -1.13 10.83
N GLU A 68 -9.32 -0.93 11.73
CA GLU A 68 -8.90 -1.96 12.69
C GLU A 68 -10.00 -2.32 13.70
N THR A 69 -10.87 -1.36 14.05
CA THR A 69 -11.92 -1.55 15.05
C THR A 69 -13.31 -1.76 14.47
N ALA A 70 -13.48 -1.72 13.15
CA ALA A 70 -14.76 -1.94 12.49
C ALA A 70 -15.36 -3.30 12.87
N ALA A 71 -16.69 -3.38 12.94
CA ALA A 71 -17.38 -4.65 13.15
C ALA A 71 -17.03 -5.66 12.03
N GLN A 72 -17.00 -6.94 12.38
CA GLN A 72 -16.82 -7.99 11.39
C GLN A 72 -18.07 -8.07 10.49
N PHE A 73 -17.85 -8.13 9.18
CA PHE A 73 -18.92 -8.40 8.23
C PHE A 73 -19.25 -9.90 8.25
N ASP A 74 -20.52 -10.24 8.44
CA ASP A 74 -21.05 -11.60 8.56
C ASP A 74 -21.72 -12.11 7.27
N GLY A 75 -21.87 -11.24 6.27
CA GLY A 75 -22.42 -11.59 4.96
C GLY A 75 -21.39 -12.26 4.03
N LYS A 76 -21.87 -12.59 2.83
CA LYS A 76 -21.04 -13.10 1.74
C LYS A 76 -20.77 -12.00 0.72
N ILE A 77 -19.50 -11.81 0.38
CA ILE A 77 -19.07 -11.03 -0.79
C ILE A 77 -18.55 -12.04 -1.81
N SER A 78 -19.10 -12.04 -3.02
CA SER A 78 -18.60 -12.91 -4.08
C SER A 78 -17.24 -12.44 -4.58
N GLU A 79 -16.47 -13.35 -5.18
CA GLU A 79 -15.14 -13.02 -5.71
C GLU A 79 -15.19 -11.83 -6.68
N GLN A 80 -16.11 -11.86 -7.65
CA GLN A 80 -16.22 -10.82 -8.65
C GLN A 80 -16.63 -9.46 -8.07
N GLU A 81 -17.40 -9.45 -6.96
CA GLU A 81 -17.74 -8.19 -6.28
C GLU A 81 -16.52 -7.47 -5.70
N TYR A 82 -15.47 -8.19 -5.28
CA TYR A 82 -14.23 -7.55 -4.85
C TYR A 82 -13.53 -6.84 -6.01
N PHE A 83 -13.55 -7.42 -7.20
CA PHE A 83 -13.00 -6.78 -8.40
C PHE A 83 -13.86 -5.57 -8.82
N ASP A 84 -15.16 -5.78 -8.95
CA ASP A 84 -16.07 -4.77 -9.50
C ASP A 84 -16.24 -3.57 -8.56
N LYS A 85 -16.26 -3.78 -7.23
CA LYS A 85 -16.36 -2.70 -6.24
C LYS A 85 -14.99 -2.18 -5.79
N GLY A 86 -13.89 -2.82 -6.20
CA GLY A 86 -12.52 -2.53 -5.78
C GLY A 86 -11.66 -1.90 -6.87
N VAL A 87 -12.23 -1.15 -7.82
CA VAL A 87 -11.51 -0.54 -8.95
C VAL A 87 -10.32 0.30 -8.48
N LEU A 88 -10.50 1.14 -7.47
CA LEU A 88 -9.43 1.93 -6.88
C LEU A 88 -8.38 1.06 -6.17
N MET A 89 -8.78 -0.02 -5.50
CA MET A 89 -7.82 -0.93 -4.84
C MET A 89 -6.91 -1.61 -5.87
N ILE A 90 -7.48 -2.03 -7.01
CA ILE A 90 -6.74 -2.58 -8.15
C ILE A 90 -5.78 -1.54 -8.73
N ALA A 91 -6.24 -0.29 -8.88
CA ALA A 91 -5.41 0.81 -9.36
C ALA A 91 -4.23 1.12 -8.41
N MET A 92 -4.48 1.10 -7.09
CA MET A 92 -3.45 1.28 -6.05
C MET A 92 -2.42 0.16 -6.08
N VAL A 93 -2.83 -1.10 -6.23
CA VAL A 93 -1.91 -2.23 -6.39
C VAL A 93 -1.04 -2.05 -7.64
N LYS A 94 -1.64 -1.73 -8.80
CA LYS A 94 -0.88 -1.48 -10.04
C LYS A 94 0.12 -0.34 -9.84
N ALA A 95 -0.34 0.82 -9.36
CA ALA A 95 0.49 2.00 -9.20
C ALA A 95 1.64 1.78 -8.19
N GLY A 96 1.34 1.18 -7.05
CA GLY A 96 2.34 0.95 -5.99
C GLY A 96 3.41 -0.05 -6.40
N VAL A 97 3.02 -1.18 -7.01
CA VAL A 97 3.98 -2.19 -7.48
C VAL A 97 4.85 -1.64 -8.61
N GLU A 98 4.26 -0.97 -9.60
CA GLU A 98 5.02 -0.39 -10.70
C GLU A 98 5.97 0.71 -10.21
N LEU A 99 5.52 1.61 -9.33
CA LEU A 99 6.40 2.64 -8.76
C LEU A 99 7.54 2.03 -7.94
N ALA A 100 7.28 1.01 -7.12
CA ALA A 100 8.34 0.33 -6.37
C ALA A 100 9.36 -0.29 -7.32
N PHE A 101 8.89 -1.02 -8.33
CA PHE A 101 9.75 -1.65 -9.34
C PHE A 101 10.60 -0.62 -10.09
N GLU A 102 9.95 0.40 -10.68
CA GLU A 102 10.60 1.46 -11.46
C GLU A 102 11.64 2.20 -10.61
N THR A 103 11.28 2.61 -9.39
CA THR A 103 12.19 3.33 -8.49
C THR A 103 13.39 2.49 -8.07
N MET A 104 13.20 1.19 -7.80
CA MET A 104 14.30 0.28 -7.51
C MET A 104 15.24 0.14 -8.71
N VAL A 105 14.69 -0.08 -9.91
CA VAL A 105 15.49 -0.23 -11.13
C VAL A 105 16.28 1.05 -11.45
N ASP A 106 15.65 2.22 -11.30
CA ASP A 106 16.30 3.52 -11.50
C ASP A 106 17.46 3.75 -10.52
N SER A 107 17.41 3.14 -9.33
CA SER A 107 18.50 3.17 -8.33
C SER A 107 19.63 2.17 -8.60
N GLY A 108 19.51 1.35 -9.65
CA GLY A 108 20.51 0.36 -10.07
C GLY A 108 20.25 -1.08 -9.59
N ILE A 109 19.07 -1.35 -9.01
CA ILE A 109 18.65 -2.72 -8.68
C ILE A 109 18.23 -3.44 -9.97
N ILE A 110 18.60 -4.71 -10.13
CA ILE A 110 18.23 -5.50 -11.31
C ILE A 110 16.73 -5.83 -11.30
N GLU A 111 16.15 -5.97 -12.49
CA GLU A 111 14.71 -6.20 -12.69
C GLU A 111 14.21 -7.45 -11.94
N GLU A 112 14.98 -8.54 -11.93
CA GLU A 112 14.61 -9.77 -11.22
C GLU A 112 14.47 -9.52 -9.72
N SER A 113 15.42 -8.81 -9.12
CA SER A 113 15.36 -8.44 -7.70
C SER A 113 14.19 -7.51 -7.43
N ALA A 114 14.01 -6.47 -8.24
CA ALA A 114 12.89 -5.55 -8.08
C ALA A 114 11.53 -6.27 -8.19
N TYR A 115 11.39 -7.27 -9.06
CA TYR A 115 10.19 -8.09 -9.18
C TYR A 115 9.95 -8.97 -7.95
N TYR A 116 10.99 -9.66 -7.46
CA TYR A 116 10.90 -10.53 -6.29
C TYR A 116 10.53 -9.76 -5.03
N GLU A 117 11.11 -8.58 -4.83
CA GLU A 117 10.89 -7.74 -3.65
C GLU A 117 9.65 -6.82 -3.78
N SER A 118 8.80 -7.01 -4.81
CA SER A 118 7.56 -6.24 -4.98
C SER A 118 6.37 -7.12 -5.34
N LEU A 119 6.17 -7.43 -6.62
CA LEU A 119 4.97 -8.13 -7.10
C LEU A 119 4.90 -9.57 -6.59
N HIS A 120 6.05 -10.24 -6.45
CA HIS A 120 6.09 -11.65 -6.07
C HIS A 120 5.58 -11.90 -4.64
N GLU A 121 5.92 -11.04 -3.69
CA GLU A 121 5.55 -11.20 -2.28
C GLU A 121 4.17 -10.66 -1.93
N LEU A 122 3.63 -9.76 -2.76
CA LEU A 122 2.35 -9.09 -2.51
C LEU A 122 1.20 -10.04 -2.12
N PRO A 123 1.00 -11.22 -2.76
CA PRO A 123 -0.06 -12.14 -2.37
C PRO A 123 0.08 -12.66 -0.93
N LEU A 124 1.31 -12.88 -0.44
CA LEU A 124 1.54 -13.38 0.91
C LEU A 124 1.20 -12.32 1.96
N ILE A 125 1.59 -11.06 1.73
CA ILE A 125 1.21 -9.95 2.61
C ILE A 125 -0.30 -9.69 2.55
N ALA A 126 -0.94 -9.81 1.38
CA ALA A 126 -2.40 -9.69 1.29
C ALA A 126 -3.12 -10.77 2.13
N ASN A 127 -2.56 -11.98 2.25
CA ASN A 127 -3.13 -13.05 3.07
C ASN A 127 -3.10 -12.73 4.57
N THR A 128 -2.09 -12.02 5.07
CA THR A 128 -2.04 -11.63 6.49
C THR A 128 -3.16 -10.64 6.83
N ILE A 129 -3.38 -9.66 5.95
CA ILE A 129 -4.50 -8.70 6.06
C ILE A 129 -5.84 -9.42 6.00
N ALA A 130 -6.01 -10.37 5.08
CA ALA A 130 -7.22 -11.16 4.96
C ALA A 130 -7.50 -12.00 6.23
N ARG A 131 -6.44 -12.48 6.90
CA ARG A 131 -6.56 -13.28 8.12
C ARG A 131 -7.01 -12.45 9.31
N LYS A 132 -6.33 -11.34 9.60
CA LYS A 132 -6.63 -10.50 10.78
C LYS A 132 -6.10 -9.06 10.64
N ARG A 133 -6.48 -8.40 9.55
CA ARG A 133 -6.31 -6.96 9.25
C ARG A 133 -4.85 -6.48 9.34
N LEU A 134 -4.63 -5.19 9.54
CA LEU A 134 -3.29 -4.61 9.63
C LEU A 134 -2.55 -5.08 10.88
N TYR A 135 -3.28 -5.45 11.95
CA TYR A 135 -2.66 -6.07 13.13
C TYR A 135 -1.84 -7.31 12.75
N GLU A 136 -2.42 -8.26 12.01
CA GLU A 136 -1.72 -9.49 11.62
C GLU A 136 -0.57 -9.19 10.66
N MET A 137 -0.78 -8.27 9.72
CA MET A 137 0.29 -7.85 8.83
C MET A 137 1.50 -7.35 9.62
N ASN A 138 1.27 -6.41 10.54
CA ASN A 138 2.34 -5.75 11.29
C ASN A 138 3.03 -6.69 12.31
N VAL A 139 2.29 -7.63 12.92
CA VAL A 139 2.91 -8.60 13.85
C VAL A 139 3.64 -9.75 13.14
N VAL A 140 3.33 -10.01 11.86
CA VAL A 140 3.98 -11.08 11.07
C VAL A 140 5.28 -10.62 10.44
N ILE A 141 5.35 -9.35 10.02
CA ILE A 141 6.58 -8.78 9.45
C ILE A 141 7.60 -8.41 10.54
N SER A 142 8.84 -8.16 10.13
CA SER A 142 9.88 -7.71 11.07
C SER A 142 9.63 -6.28 11.56
N ASP A 143 10.18 -5.90 12.72
CA ASP A 143 10.09 -4.52 13.23
C ASP A 143 10.65 -3.49 12.22
N THR A 144 11.67 -3.85 11.43
CA THR A 144 12.18 -3.01 10.32
C THR A 144 11.12 -2.74 9.27
N ALA A 145 10.39 -3.79 8.86
CA ALA A 145 9.33 -3.67 7.86
C ALA A 145 8.10 -2.93 8.41
N GLU A 146 7.74 -3.16 9.68
CA GLU A 146 6.66 -2.43 10.33
C GLU A 146 6.99 -0.94 10.49
N TYR A 147 8.22 -0.60 10.89
CA TYR A 147 8.69 0.78 10.98
C TYR A 147 8.63 1.48 9.61
N GLY A 148 9.16 0.82 8.57
CA GLY A 148 9.11 1.32 7.19
C GLY A 148 7.68 1.50 6.67
N ASN A 149 6.78 0.56 6.99
CA ASN A 149 5.35 0.68 6.69
C ASN A 149 4.76 1.94 7.32
N TYR A 150 5.01 2.21 8.60
CA TYR A 150 4.46 3.40 9.25
C TYR A 150 5.04 4.70 8.67
N LEU A 151 6.35 4.78 8.44
CA LEU A 151 6.94 5.96 7.79
C LEU A 151 6.24 6.28 6.45
N PHE A 152 6.02 5.25 5.63
CA PHE A 152 5.34 5.43 4.35
C PHE A 152 3.86 5.77 4.54
N SER A 153 3.13 5.02 5.35
CA SER A 153 1.68 5.16 5.54
C SER A 153 1.28 6.52 6.08
N TYR A 154 2.01 7.04 7.07
CA TYR A 154 1.73 8.34 7.67
C TYR A 154 2.05 9.52 6.74
N ALA A 155 2.89 9.31 5.72
CA ALA A 155 3.12 10.29 4.65
C ALA A 155 2.10 10.15 3.51
N CYS A 156 1.78 8.90 3.12
CA CYS A 156 0.94 8.60 1.96
C CYS A 156 -0.54 8.91 2.20
N VAL A 157 -1.07 8.64 3.41
CA VAL A 157 -2.48 8.93 3.73
C VAL A 157 -2.81 10.43 3.61
N PRO A 158 -2.03 11.37 4.18
CA PRO A 158 -2.22 12.80 3.94
C PRO A 158 -2.01 13.20 2.47
N LEU A 159 -1.01 12.62 1.80
CA LEU A 159 -0.69 12.92 0.40
C LEU A 159 -1.88 12.63 -0.54
N LEU A 160 -2.56 11.51 -0.33
CA LEU A 160 -3.70 11.10 -1.15
C LEU A 160 -5.02 11.77 -0.74
N LYS A 161 -5.05 12.57 0.33
CA LYS A 161 -6.29 13.16 0.86
C LYS A 161 -7.06 13.95 -0.20
N GLU A 162 -6.39 14.81 -0.97
CA GLU A 162 -7.02 15.59 -2.03
C GLU A 162 -7.53 14.68 -3.15
N PHE A 163 -6.70 13.74 -3.61
CA PHE A 163 -7.06 12.77 -4.63
C PHE A 163 -8.33 11.99 -4.26
N MET A 164 -8.46 11.54 -3.01
CA MET A 164 -9.65 10.82 -2.53
C MET A 164 -10.94 11.64 -2.64
N THR A 165 -10.87 12.98 -2.64
CA THR A 165 -12.07 13.83 -2.85
C THR A 165 -12.51 13.92 -4.32
N THR A 166 -11.65 13.52 -5.25
CA THR A 166 -11.91 13.58 -6.70
C THR A 166 -12.49 12.28 -7.28
N LEU A 167 -12.68 11.27 -6.43
CA LEU A 167 -13.21 9.97 -6.84
C LEU A 167 -14.63 10.09 -7.40
N GLN A 168 -14.88 9.31 -8.43
CA GLN A 168 -16.15 9.23 -9.15
C GLN A 168 -16.94 8.00 -8.72
N THR A 169 -18.24 8.02 -9.00
CA THR A 169 -19.09 6.84 -8.77
C THR A 169 -18.56 5.66 -9.58
N GLY A 170 -18.29 4.55 -8.90
CA GLY A 170 -17.72 3.35 -9.51
C GLY A 170 -16.22 3.15 -9.23
N ASP A 171 -15.52 4.19 -8.76
CA ASP A 171 -14.10 4.04 -8.41
C ASP A 171 -13.91 3.17 -7.18
N LEU A 172 -14.85 3.20 -6.23
CA LEU A 172 -14.83 2.37 -5.03
C LEU A 172 -16.26 2.11 -4.53
N GLY A 173 -16.51 0.89 -4.08
CA GLY A 173 -17.77 0.47 -3.43
C GLY A 173 -18.94 0.18 -4.38
N LYS A 174 -18.82 0.49 -5.67
CA LYS A 174 -19.86 0.25 -6.68
C LYS A 174 -19.23 -0.20 -8.00
N ALA A 175 -19.89 -1.12 -8.70
CA ALA A 175 -19.45 -1.60 -10.01
C ALA A 175 -19.58 -0.53 -11.12
N ILE A 176 -18.67 -0.58 -12.09
CA ILE A 176 -18.75 0.15 -13.36
C ILE A 176 -19.24 -0.83 -14.45
N TYR A 177 -20.42 -0.56 -14.98
CA TYR A 177 -21.05 -1.32 -16.07
C TYR A 177 -20.87 -0.61 -17.41
#